data_AF-A0A660UPW9-F1
#
_entry.id   AF-A0A660UPW9-F1
#
_cell.length_a   1.000
_cell.length_b   1.000
_cell.length_c   1.000
_cell.angle_alpha   90.00
_cell.angle_beta   90.00
_cell.angle_gamma   90.00
#
_symmetry.space_group_name_H-M   'P 1'
#
loop_
_entity.id
_entity.type
_entity.pdbx_description
1 polymer ?
#
loop_
_entity_poly.entity_id
_entity_poly.type
_entity_poly.pdbx_seq_one_letter_code
_entity_poly.pdbx_strand_id
1 'polypeptide(L)' 'MVNLPDYSIAEIEYIAANECIRHLSDLVRRRSIITILGRAGVAALKELADIVGGVLGWDRQRQEAEVQLALKEANDGR' A
#
# COMPACT_ATOMS: atom_id res chain seq x y z
N MET A 1 -2.62 -10.24 7.23
CA MET A 1 -2.92 -8.82 7.55
C MET A 1 -4.30 -8.72 8.17
N VAL A 2 -4.58 -7.67 8.94
CA VAL A 2 -5.90 -7.50 9.59
C VAL A 2 -6.92 -6.93 8.62
N ASN A 3 -6.54 -5.93 7.82
CA ASN A 3 -7.45 -5.28 6.88
C ASN A 3 -7.45 -5.91 5.47
N LEU A 4 -6.54 -6.85 5.18
CA LEU A 4 -6.40 -7.54 3.89
C LEU A 4 -6.23 -9.06 4.10
N PRO A 5 -7.31 -9.79 4.46
CA PRO A 5 -7.22 -11.20 4.79
C PRO A 5 -6.83 -12.10 3.60
N ASP A 6 -7.10 -11.67 2.36
CA ASP A 6 -6.69 -12.36 1.14
C ASP A 6 -5.19 -12.25 0.84
N TYR A 7 -4.44 -11.46 1.62
CA TYR A 7 -3.01 -11.22 1.40
C TYR A 7 -2.18 -11.58 2.62
N SER A 8 -1.07 -12.27 2.35
CA SER A 8 -0.05 -12.54 3.36
C SER A 8 0.99 -11.42 3.43
N ILE A 9 1.56 -11.17 4.61
CA ILE A 9 2.64 -10.19 4.79
C ILE A 9 3.81 -10.52 3.85
N ALA A 10 4.23 -11.78 3.79
CA ALA A 10 5.30 -12.24 2.92
C ALA A 10 5.04 -12.00 1.42
N GLU A 11 3.78 -12.05 0.99
CA GLU A 11 3.43 -11.70 -0.40
C GLU A 11 3.64 -10.21 -0.66
N ILE A 12 3.22 -9.34 0.26
CA ILE A 12 3.43 -7.90 0.16
C ILE A 12 4.92 -7.56 0.17
N GLU A 13 5.70 -8.21 1.03
CA GLU A 13 7.16 -8.03 1.07
C GLU A 13 7.82 -8.48 -0.23
N TYR A 14 7.43 -9.64 -0.75
CA TYR A 14 7.94 -10.16 -2.01
C TYR A 14 7.64 -9.20 -3.17
N ILE A 15 6.43 -8.65 -3.21
CA ILE A 15 6.02 -7.66 -4.21
C ILE A 15 6.83 -6.38 -4.08
N ALA A 16 6.97 -5.85 -2.86
CA ALA A 16 7.75 -4.64 -2.60
C ALA A 16 9.22 -4.80 -3.06
N ALA A 17 9.80 -5.97 -2.82
CA ALA A 17 11.18 -6.27 -3.20
C ALA A 17 11.36 -6.50 -4.71
N ASN A 18 10.41 -7.14 -5.40
CA ASN A 18 10.59 -7.58 -6.79
C ASN A 18 9.95 -6.68 -7.86
N GLU A 19 8.93 -5.89 -7.51
CA GLU A 19 8.14 -5.13 -8.50
C GLU A 19 8.55 -3.66 -8.65
N CYS A 20 9.71 -3.24 -8.10
CA CYS A 20 10.24 -1.88 -8.19
C CYS A 20 9.24 -0.79 -7.77
N ILE A 21 8.68 -0.93 -6.58
CA ILE A 21 7.68 0.00 -6.05
C ILE A 21 8.37 1.30 -5.61
N ARG A 22 7.93 2.43 -6.18
CA ARG A 22 8.42 3.76 -5.80
C ARG A 22 7.44 4.50 -4.90
N HIS A 23 6.15 4.28 -5.13
CA HIS A 23 5.07 4.82 -4.33
C HIS A 23 4.11 3.72 -3.87
N LEU A 24 3.44 3.93 -2.73
CA LEU A 24 2.41 2.99 -2.26
C LEU A 24 1.29 2.83 -3.31
N SER A 25 1.06 3.88 -4.10
CA SER A 25 0.12 3.91 -5.22
C SER A 25 0.50 2.98 -6.38
N ASP A 26 1.78 2.64 -6.57
CA ASP A 26 2.19 1.66 -7.59
C ASP A 26 1.72 0.24 -7.23
N LEU A 27 1.74 -0.10 -5.94
CA LEU A 27 1.17 -1.35 -5.42
C LEU A 27 -0.33 -1.40 -5.70
N VAL A 28 -1.01 -0.29 -5.43
CA VAL A 28 -2.46 -0.12 -5.58
C VAL A 28 -2.91 -0.22 -7.04
N ARG A 29 -2.15 0.37 -7.98
CA ARG A 29 -2.54 0.53 -9.38
C ARG A 29 -2.24 -0.68 -10.26
N ARG A 30 -1.15 -1.43 -9.99
CA ARG A 30 -0.71 -2.54 -10.84
C ARG A 30 -1.47 -3.85 -10.65
N ARG A 31 -1.77 -4.19 -9.39
CA ARG A 31 -2.70 -5.27 -9.08
C ARG A 31 -4.06 -4.63 -8.88
N SER A 32 -5.15 -5.33 -9.15
CA SER A 32 -6.51 -4.89 -8.84
C SER A 32 -6.79 -4.82 -7.32
N ILE A 33 -5.90 -4.17 -6.56
CA ILE A 33 -6.05 -3.71 -5.17
C ILE A 33 -6.86 -2.40 -5.15
N ILE A 34 -7.05 -1.73 -6.29
CA ILE A 34 -8.03 -0.63 -6.43
C ILE A 34 -9.46 -1.08 -6.06
N THR A 35 -9.86 -2.32 -6.36
CA THR A 35 -11.16 -2.86 -5.91
C THR A 35 -11.20 -3.01 -4.39
N ILE A 36 -10.04 -3.23 -3.77
CA ILE A 36 -9.85 -3.31 -2.34
C ILE A 36 -9.93 -1.91 -1.71
N LEU A 37 -9.43 -0.83 -2.31
CA LEU A 37 -9.59 0.55 -1.79
C LEU A 37 -11.03 1.05 -1.76
N GLY A 38 -11.92 0.49 -2.61
CA GLY A 38 -13.36 0.68 -2.44
C GLY A 38 -13.91 0.12 -1.11
N ARG A 39 -13.14 -0.72 -0.40
CA ARG A 39 -13.45 -1.33 0.91
C ARG A 39 -12.41 -1.06 2.01
N ALA A 40 -11.18 -0.71 1.66
CA ALA A 40 -10.02 -0.67 2.53
C ALA A 40 -9.68 0.79 2.85
N GLY A 41 -10.12 1.23 4.03
CA GLY A 41 -9.85 2.57 4.53
C GLY A 41 -8.39 2.77 4.93
N VAL A 42 -8.12 3.93 5.54
CA VAL A 42 -6.80 4.39 6.01
C VAL A 42 -5.99 3.33 6.77
N ALA A 43 -6.66 2.45 7.52
CA ALA A 43 -6.00 1.40 8.30
C ALA A 43 -5.25 0.37 7.44
N ALA A 44 -5.82 -0.04 6.30
CA ALA A 44 -5.18 -0.98 5.39
C ALA A 44 -3.94 -0.37 4.71
N LEU A 45 -4.04 0.91 4.32
CA LEU A 45 -2.92 1.63 3.73
C LEU A 45 -1.78 1.81 4.74
N LYS A 46 -2.09 2.03 6.02
CA LYS A 46 -1.07 2.07 7.07
C LYS A 46 -0.37 0.72 7.25
N GLU A 47 -1.11 -0.39 7.29
CA GLU A 47 -0.48 -1.73 7.33
C GLU A 47 0.42 -1.98 6.12
N LEU A 48 -0.02 -1.59 4.91
CA LEU A 48 0.79 -1.73 3.70
C LEU A 48 2.05 -0.84 3.75
N ALA A 49 1.92 0.42 4.20
CA ALA A 49 3.03 1.35 4.28
C ALA A 49 4.07 0.93 5.32
N ASP A 50 3.66 0.28 6.42
CA ASP A 50 4.58 -0.28 7.41
C ASP A 50 5.42 -1.43 6.82
N ILE A 51 4.76 -2.37 6.14
CA ILE A 51 5.42 -3.53 5.51
C ILE A 51 6.33 -3.07 4.36
N VAL A 52 5.78 -2.31 3.41
CA VAL A 52 6.51 -1.81 2.24
C VAL A 52 7.62 -0.86 2.67
N GLY A 53 7.36 -0.01 3.67
CA GLY A 53 8.36 0.88 4.25
C GLY A 53 9.49 0.13 4.93
N GLY A 54 9.21 -0.98 5.60
CA GLY A 54 10.23 -1.87 6.15
C GLY A 54 11.13 -2.48 5.07
N VAL A 55 10.56 -2.92 3.95
CA VAL A 55 11.31 -3.52 2.84
C VAL A 55 12.11 -2.50 2.04
N LEU A 56 11.53 -1.33 1.76
CA LEU A 56 12.14 -0.27 0.95
C LEU A 56 12.98 0.73 1.75
N GLY A 57 13.00 0.61 3.08
CA GLY A 57 13.73 1.51 3.98
C GLY A 57 13.11 2.91 4.08
N TRP A 58 11.79 3.02 4.08
CA TRP A 58 11.10 4.30 4.26
C TRP A 58 10.96 4.66 5.73
N ASP A 59 11.31 5.89 6.08
CA ASP A 59 11.00 6.47 7.38
C ASP A 59 9.50 6.71 7.58
N ARG A 60 9.06 6.81 8.84
CA ARG A 60 7.65 7.05 9.20
C ARG A 60 7.02 8.25 8.49
N GLN A 61 7.76 9.36 8.38
CA GLN A 61 7.27 10.55 7.68
C GLN A 61 6.97 10.26 6.20
N ARG A 62 7.80 9.43 5.55
CA ARG A 62 7.59 9.02 4.17
C ARG A 62 6.42 8.04 4.06
N GLN A 63 6.32 7.08 4.97
CA GLN A 63 5.19 6.15 5.03
C GLN A 63 3.86 6.91 5.14
N GLU A 64 3.77 7.92 6.02
CA GLU A 64 2.57 8.74 6.17
C GLU A 64 2.25 9.55 4.91
N ALA A 65 3.26 10.15 4.28
CA ALA A 65 3.08 10.89 3.02
C ALA A 65 2.54 9.99 1.89
N GLU A 66 3.07 8.77 1.78
CA GLU A 66 2.64 7.78 0.79
C GLU A 66 1.20 7.29 1.05
N VAL A 67 0.80 7.12 2.32
CA VAL A 67 -0.59 6.80 2.68
C VAL A 67 -1.54 7.92 2.26
N GLN A 68 -1.19 9.18 2.51
CA GLN A 68 -2.02 10.32 2.12
C GLN A 68 -2.12 10.46 0.59
N LEU A 69 -1.01 10.23 -0.12
CA LEU A 69 -0.98 10.24 -1.58
C LEU A 69 -1.91 9.16 -2.16
N ALA A 70 -1.78 7.93 -1.67
CA ALA A 70 -2.63 6.81 -2.09
C ALA A 70 -4.12 7.05 -1.79
N LEU A 71 -4.44 7.67 -0.63
CA LEU A 71 -5.81 8.07 -0.31
C LEU A 71 -6.35 9.13 -1.27
N LYS A 72 -5.53 10.12 -1.62
CA LYS A 72 -5.94 11.18 -2.54
C LYS A 72 -6.24 10.61 -3.93
N GLU A 73 -5.34 9.79 -4.46
CA GLU A 73 -5.50 9.16 -5.78
C GLU A 73 -6.70 8.19 -5.81
N ALA A 74 -6.96 7.47 -4.71
CA ALA A 74 -8.13 6.61 -4.60
C ALA A 74 -9.47 7.38 -4.63
N ASN A 75 -9.48 8.62 -4.12
CA ASN A 75 -10.68 9.47 -4.12
C ASN A 75 -10.84 10.26 -5.43
N ASP A 76 -9.75 10.58 -6.12
CA ASP A 76 -9.74 11.36 -7.37
C ASP A 76 -10.18 10.52 -8.59
N GLY A 77 -10.00 9.20 -8.53
CA GLY A 77 -10.42 8.26 -9.57
C GLY A 77 -11.89 7.84 -9.56
N ARG A 78 -12.79 8.61 -8.92
CA ARG A 78 -14.23 8.32 -8.81
C ARG A 78 -15.10 9.22 -9.66
#